data_AF-A0A8I7B6M8-F1
#
_entry.id   AF-A0A8I7B6M8-F1
#
_cell.length_a   1.000
_cell.length_b   1.000
_cell.length_c   1.000
_cell.angle_alpha   90.00
_cell.angle_beta   90.00
_cell.angle_gamma   90.00
#
_symmetry.space_group_name_H-M   'P 1'
#
loop_
_entity.id
_entity.type
_entity.pdbx_description
1 polymer ?
#
loop_
_entity_poly.entity_id
_entity_poly.type
_entity_poly.pdbx_seq_one_letter_code
_entity_poly.pdbx_strand_id
1 'polypeptide(L)'
;MADAALRDRLNTLVTSMFATDMLDENFHQLKSMEEDGTAAPGYVADIINLFISNTKRILNDIAALLNQPVVDFDMVDVLVRQLKGCSYRPRKQEDFDSAKQTAHKEKTLVPLTTGTRFFDR
;
A
#
# COMPACT_ATOMS: atom_id res chain seq x y z
N MET A 1 6.18 32.45 23.16
CA MET A 1 7.30 31.49 23.35
C MET A 1 6.84 30.04 23.28
N ALA A 2 5.73 29.65 23.91
CA ALA A 2 5.22 28.26 23.84
C ALA A 2 4.85 27.79 22.42
N ASP A 3 4.25 28.65 21.58
CA ASP A 3 3.88 28.31 20.19
C ASP A 3 5.11 27.96 19.33
N ALA A 4 6.17 28.78 19.39
CA ALA A 4 7.41 28.53 18.66
C ALA A 4 8.06 27.20 19.09
N ALA A 5 8.07 26.89 20.39
CA ALA A 5 8.62 25.63 20.90
C ALA A 5 7.78 24.42 20.48
N LEU A 6 6.45 24.57 20.36
CA LEU A 6 5.56 23.51 19.90
C LEU A 6 5.80 23.19 18.41
N ARG A 7 5.96 24.23 17.59
CA ARG A 7 6.26 24.08 16.16
C ARG A 7 7.63 23.44 15.93
N ASP A 8 8.63 23.83 16.71
CA ASP A 8 9.97 23.25 16.62
C ASP A 8 9.98 21.75 16.98
N ARG A 9 9.25 21.37 18.04
CA ARG A 9 9.02 19.96 18.39
C ARG A 9 8.31 19.18 17.30
N LEU A 10 7.28 19.76 16.69
CA LEU A 10 6.55 19.14 15.58
C LEU A 10 7.47 18.90 14.38
N ASN A 11 8.25 19.92 13.99
CA ASN A 11 9.21 19.80 12.89
C ASN A 11 10.28 18.75 13.17
N THR A 12 10.78 18.68 14.40
CA THR A 12 11.73 17.65 14.83
C THR A 12 11.13 16.25 14.71
N LEU A 13 9.88 16.07 15.15
CA LEU A 13 9.17 14.80 15.04
C LEU A 13 8.98 14.37 13.59
N VAL A 14 8.46 15.25 12.74
CA VAL A 14 8.27 14.98 11.31
C VAL A 14 9.59 14.61 10.64
N THR A 15 10.68 15.34 10.93
CA THR A 15 12.02 15.04 10.40
C THR A 15 12.49 13.64 10.83
N SER A 16 12.28 13.27 12.09
CA SER A 16 12.63 11.92 12.57
C SER A 16 11.81 10.83 11.87
N MET A 17 10.53 11.08 11.60
CA MET A 17 9.65 10.13 10.92
C MET A 17 10.09 9.87 9.47
N PHE A 18 10.55 10.90 8.75
CA PHE A 18 11.19 10.74 7.44
C PHE A 18 12.49 9.96 7.53
N ALA A 19 13.33 10.22 8.54
CA ALA A 19 14.59 9.49 8.73
C ALA A 19 14.39 8.00 9.05
N THR A 20 13.22 7.63 9.58
CA THR A 20 12.84 6.24 9.87
C THR A 20 12.00 5.58 8.77
N ASP A 21 11.86 6.22 7.60
CA ASP A 21 11.02 5.75 6.48
C ASP A 21 9.53 5.54 6.84
N MET A 22 9.05 6.18 7.91
CA MET A 22 7.63 6.15 8.30
C MET A 22 6.79 7.09 7.43
N LEU A 23 7.39 8.14 6.90
CA LEU A 23 6.80 9.09 5.97
C LEU A 23 7.58 9.04 4.65
N ASP A 24 6.86 9.17 3.54
CA ASP A 24 7.43 9.22 2.20
C ASP A 24 7.01 10.50 1.46
N GLU A 25 7.41 10.61 0.19
CA GLU A 25 7.08 11.76 -0.68
C GLU A 25 5.58 12.05 -0.79
N ASN A 26 4.70 11.08 -0.53
CA ASN A 26 3.26 11.33 -0.55
C ASN A 26 2.82 12.22 0.63
N PHE A 27 3.52 12.16 1.76
CA PHE A 27 3.30 13.07 2.87
C PHE A 27 3.70 14.52 2.52
N HIS A 28 4.78 14.69 1.77
CA HIS A 28 5.18 16.00 1.25
C HIS A 28 4.10 16.59 0.33
N GLN A 29 3.50 15.78 -0.54
CA GLN A 29 2.38 16.21 -1.40
C GLN A 29 1.15 16.61 -0.59
N LEU A 30 0.78 15.84 0.43
CA LEU A 30 -0.35 16.19 1.30
C LEU A 30 -0.13 17.52 2.02
N LYS A 31 1.09 17.75 2.50
CA LYS A 31 1.46 18.99 3.19
C LYS A 31 1.50 20.18 2.23
N SER A 32 2.05 20.00 1.02
CA SER A 32 2.07 21.07 0.01
C SER A 32 0.65 21.47 -0.42
N MET A 33 -0.27 20.51 -0.55
CA MET A 33 -1.67 20.80 -0.87
C MET A 33 -2.34 21.71 0.18
N GLU A 34 -2.01 21.51 1.46
CA GLU A 34 -2.47 22.36 2.57
C GLU A 34 -1.79 23.75 2.56
N GLU A 35 -0.47 23.80 2.33
CA GLU A 35 0.31 25.05 2.26
C GLU A 35 -0.07 25.92 1.05
N ASP A 36 -0.36 25.31 -0.11
CA ASP A 36 -0.77 25.98 -1.34
C ASP A 36 -2.27 26.38 -1.36
N GLY A 37 -3.01 26.04 -0.29
CA GLY A 37 -4.44 26.37 -0.15
C GLY A 37 -5.38 25.56 -1.05
N THR A 38 -4.88 24.50 -1.69
CA THR A 38 -5.69 23.58 -2.51
C THR A 38 -6.50 22.60 -1.65
N ALA A 39 -6.08 22.39 -0.40
CA ALA A 39 -6.78 21.61 0.60
C ALA A 39 -7.24 22.47 1.78
N ALA A 40 -8.26 22.00 2.51
CA ALA A 40 -8.74 22.69 3.71
C ALA A 40 -7.70 22.66 4.84
N PRO A 41 -7.62 23.69 5.70
CA PRO A 41 -6.79 23.63 6.91
C PRO A 41 -7.18 22.43 7.77
N GLY A 42 -6.20 21.63 8.18
CA GLY A 42 -6.42 20.38 8.91
C GLY A 42 -6.55 19.14 8.02
N TYR A 43 -6.48 19.28 6.69
CA TYR A 43 -6.62 18.15 5.76
C TYR A 43 -5.59 17.03 6.04
N VAL A 44 -4.34 17.38 6.33
CA VAL A 44 -3.31 16.39 6.68
C VAL A 44 -3.70 15.63 7.95
N ALA A 45 -4.23 16.33 8.97
CA ALA A 45 -4.69 15.72 10.20
C ALA A 45 -5.89 14.78 9.97
N ASP A 46 -6.82 15.15 9.09
CA ASP A 46 -7.96 14.32 8.72
C ASP A 46 -7.54 13.04 7.99
N ILE A 47 -6.58 13.13 7.07
CA ILE A 47 -6.02 11.97 6.37
C ILE A 47 -5.30 11.03 7.35
N ILE A 48 -4.52 11.57 8.29
CA ILE A 48 -3.86 10.77 9.34
C ILE A 48 -4.90 10.09 10.23
N ASN A 49 -5.94 10.81 10.66
CA ASN A 49 -7.01 10.26 11.49
C ASN A 49 -7.77 9.14 10.76
N LEU A 50 -8.08 9.32 9.48
CA LEU A 50 -8.71 8.32 8.64
C LEU A 50 -7.82 7.07 8.52
N PHE A 51 -6.52 7.25 8.27
CA PHE A 51 -5.55 6.16 8.22
C PHE A 51 -5.51 5.36 9.53
N ILE A 52 -5.43 6.04 10.67
CA ILE A 52 -5.40 5.40 11.99
C ILE A 52 -6.71 4.64 12.26
N SER A 53 -7.86 5.25 11.96
CA SER A 53 -9.17 4.63 12.15
C SER A 53 -9.33 3.37 11.32
N ASN A 54 -9.00 3.43 10.03
CA ASN A 54 -9.08 2.29 9.12
C ASN A 54 -8.10 1.18 9.53
N THR A 55 -6.86 1.54 9.88
CA THR A 55 -5.84 0.58 10.32
C THR A 55 -6.29 -0.16 11.58
N LYS A 56 -6.82 0.56 12.59
CA LYS A 56 -7.34 -0.06 13.81
C LYS A 56 -8.47 -1.05 13.53
N ARG A 57 -9.41 -0.66 12.66
CA ARG A 57 -10.53 -1.54 12.27
C ARG A 57 -10.02 -2.80 11.56
N ILE A 58 -9.15 -2.65 10.56
CA ILE A 58 -8.61 -3.77 9.79
C ILE A 58 -7.78 -4.71 10.68
N LEU A 59 -6.95 -4.17 11.57
CA LEU A 59 -6.17 -4.98 12.50
C LEU A 59 -7.06 -5.78 13.46
N ASN A 60 -8.16 -5.19 13.93
CA ASN A 60 -9.15 -5.90 14.74
C ASN A 60 -9.83 -7.03 13.95
N ASP A 61 -10.19 -6.78 12.68
CA ASP A 61 -10.80 -7.79 11.80
C ASP A 61 -9.82 -8.96 11.52
N ILE A 62 -8.54 -8.66 11.28
CA ILE A 62 -7.49 -9.69 11.13
C ILE A 62 -7.32 -10.48 12.43
N ALA A 63 -7.24 -9.80 13.57
CA ALA A 63 -7.11 -10.47 14.86
C ALA A 63 -8.32 -11.38 15.17
N ALA A 64 -9.53 -10.96 14.79
CA ALA A 64 -10.73 -11.78 14.93
C ALA A 64 -10.68 -13.03 14.05
N LEU A 65 -10.22 -12.92 12.80
CA LEU A 65 -10.07 -14.07 11.88
C LEU A 65 -8.99 -15.04 12.35
N LEU A 66 -7.86 -14.55 12.85
CA LEU A 66 -6.76 -15.38 13.35
C LEU A 66 -7.10 -16.13 14.65
N ASN A 67 -8.09 -15.65 15.41
CA ASN A 67 -8.58 -16.33 16.61
C ASN A 67 -9.61 -17.45 16.30
N GLN A 68 -9.97 -17.69 15.04
CA GLN A 68 -10.87 -18.77 14.67
C GLN A 68 -10.15 -20.12 14.58
N PRO A 69 -10.81 -21.24 14.90
CA PRO A 69 -10.21 -22.58 14.84
C PRO A 69 -9.82 -23.01 13.42
N VAL A 70 -10.47 -22.45 12.40
CA VAL A 70 -10.09 -22.56 10.99
C VAL A 70 -9.96 -21.14 10.45
N VAL A 71 -8.75 -20.77 10.03
CA VAL A 71 -8.45 -19.41 9.53
C VAL A 71 -8.75 -19.33 8.04
N ASP A 72 -9.56 -18.35 7.67
CA ASP A 72 -9.78 -17.99 6.26
C ASP A 72 -8.66 -17.06 5.76
N PHE A 73 -7.65 -17.64 5.11
CA PHE A 73 -6.52 -16.90 4.57
C PHE A 73 -6.86 -16.02 3.35
N ASP A 74 -7.93 -16.32 2.62
CA ASP A 74 -8.38 -15.50 1.50
C ASP A 74 -8.95 -14.18 2.02
N MET A 75 -9.73 -14.24 3.11
CA MET A 75 -10.25 -13.04 3.76
C MET A 75 -9.13 -12.22 4.44
N VAL A 76 -8.13 -12.88 5.02
CA VAL A 76 -6.94 -12.18 5.55
C VAL A 76 -6.17 -11.47 4.44
N ASP A 77 -5.99 -12.08 3.26
CA ASP A 77 -5.33 -11.42 2.12
C ASP A 77 -6.10 -10.18 1.65
N VAL A 78 -7.44 -10.25 1.62
CA VAL A 78 -8.29 -9.09 1.31
C VAL A 78 -8.08 -7.96 2.32
N LEU A 79 -8.05 -8.27 3.61
CA LEU A 79 -7.83 -7.28 4.67
C LEU A 79 -6.42 -6.69 4.63
N VAL A 80 -5.39 -7.50 4.38
CA VAL A 80 -4.02 -7.01 4.19
C VAL A 80 -3.93 -6.10 2.97
N ARG A 81 -4.62 -6.43 1.87
CA ARG A 81 -4.69 -5.59 0.68
C ARG A 81 -5.40 -4.26 0.94
N GLN A 82 -6.49 -4.28 1.72
CA GLN A 82 -7.16 -3.07 2.16
C GLN A 82 -6.25 -2.21 3.04
N LEU A 83 -5.51 -2.82 3.96
CA LEU A 83 -4.54 -2.12 4.82
C LEU A 83 -3.45 -1.45 3.98
N LYS A 84 -2.89 -2.17 3.00
CA LYS A 84 -1.92 -1.62 2.05
C LYS A 84 -2.52 -0.48 1.22
N GLY A 85 -3.80 -0.58 0.86
CA GLY A 85 -4.54 0.49 0.17
C GLY A 85 -4.87 1.70 1.05
N CYS A 86 -4.92 1.53 2.37
CA CYS A 86 -5.11 2.64 3.31
C CYS A 86 -3.83 3.49 3.45
N SER A 87 -2.65 2.90 3.24
CA SER A 87 -1.44 3.71 3.06
C SER A 87 -1.66 4.55 1.80
N TYR A 88 -1.68 5.87 1.97
CA TYR A 88 -1.88 6.84 0.88
C TYR A 88 -0.67 6.79 -0.05
N ARG A 89 -0.61 5.73 -0.85
CA ARG A 89 0.16 5.68 -2.08
C ARG A 89 -0.84 5.93 -3.20
N PRO A 90 -0.77 7.05 -3.94
CA PRO A 90 -1.41 7.08 -5.23
C PRO A 90 -0.84 5.88 -6.00
N ARG A 91 -1.70 4.89 -6.31
CA ARG A 91 -1.30 3.81 -7.20
C ARG A 91 -0.84 4.46 -8.50
N LYS A 92 0.46 4.49 -8.76
CA LYS A 92 0.91 4.48 -10.15
C LYS A 92 0.46 3.13 -10.69
N GLN A 93 -0.66 3.15 -11.39
CA GLN A 93 -1.39 2.03 -11.97
C GLN A 93 -0.59 1.36 -13.12
N GLU A 94 0.74 1.43 -13.13
CA GLU A 94 1.56 0.98 -14.26
C GLU A 94 2.20 -0.40 -14.01
N ASP A 95 2.35 -0.83 -12.76
CA ASP A 95 3.12 -2.05 -12.47
C ASP A 95 2.26 -3.31 -12.25
N PHE A 96 0.98 -3.19 -11.90
CA PHE A 96 0.15 -4.37 -11.59
C PHE A 96 -0.48 -5.03 -12.84
N ASP A 97 -0.65 -4.26 -13.92
CA ASP A 97 -1.19 -4.78 -15.18
C ASP A 97 -0.10 -5.51 -16.01
N SER A 98 1.15 -5.05 -15.90
CA SER A 98 2.30 -5.68 -16.55
C SER A 98 2.59 -7.10 -16.02
N ALA A 99 2.34 -7.36 -14.73
CA ALA A 99 2.56 -8.67 -14.12
C ALA A 99 1.48 -9.71 -14.49
N LYS A 100 0.25 -9.27 -14.83
CA LYS A 100 -0.79 -10.19 -15.32
C LYS A 100 -0.60 -10.56 -16.79
N GLN A 101 -0.05 -9.65 -17.60
CA GLN A 101 0.18 -9.89 -19.02
C GLN A 101 1.31 -10.92 -19.28
N THR A 102 2.37 -10.91 -18.47
CA THR A 102 3.47 -11.89 -18.55
C THR A 102 3.05 -13.29 -18.11
N ALA A 103 2.23 -13.43 -17.06
CA ALA A 103 1.73 -14.73 -16.61
C ALA A 103 0.77 -15.39 -17.62
N HIS A 104 0.03 -14.60 -18.42
CA HIS A 104 -0.84 -15.16 -19.47
C HIS A 104 -0.03 -15.58 -20.72
N LYS A 105 1.07 -14.89 -21.03
CA LYS A 105 1.91 -15.18 -22.20
C LYS A 105 2.78 -16.43 -21.99
N GLU A 106 3.21 -16.69 -20.76
CA GLU A 106 4.06 -17.84 -20.40
C GLU A 106 3.29 -19.17 -20.34
N LYS A 107 1.97 -19.15 -20.10
CA LYS A 107 1.11 -20.36 -20.20
C LYS A 107 0.85 -20.83 -21.63
N THR A 108 1.20 -20.04 -22.65
CA THR A 108 0.96 -20.34 -24.07
C THR A 108 2.21 -20.70 -24.86
N LEU A 109 3.40 -20.75 -24.26
CA LEU A 109 4.64 -21.04 -24.99
C LEU A 109 5.44 -22.18 -24.34
N VAL A 110 5.02 -23.41 -24.71
CA VAL A 110 5.76 -24.70 -24.84
C VAL A 110 6.57 -25.27 -23.66
N PRO A 111 6.56 -26.61 -23.57
CA PRO A 111 7.80 -27.35 -23.55
C PRO A 111 8.00 -28.08 -24.89
N LEU A 112 9.15 -27.81 -25.53
CA LEU A 112 9.73 -28.66 -26.57
C LEU A 112 9.93 -30.08 -25.98
N THR A 113 9.91 -31.19 -26.72
CA THR A 113 10.95 -31.66 -27.64
C THR A 113 10.63 -33.15 -27.97
N THR A 114 11.25 -33.66 -29.04
CA THR A 114 11.73 -35.07 -29.15
C THR A 114 10.77 -36.12 -29.70
N GLY A 115 11.12 -36.69 -30.86
CA GLY A 115 10.54 -37.98 -31.29
C GLY A 115 10.67 -38.35 -32.77
N THR A 116 11.89 -38.52 -33.24
CA THR A 116 12.34 -39.36 -34.39
C THR A 116 11.37 -40.29 -35.15
N ARG A 117 11.44 -40.16 -36.49
CA ARG A 117 11.48 -41.18 -37.58
C ARG A 117 10.23 -42.00 -38.00
N PHE A 118 10.24 -42.32 -39.32
CA PHE A 118 9.60 -43.46 -40.04
C PHE A 118 8.07 -43.36 -40.26
N PHE A 119 7.43 -43.69 -41.40
CA PHE A 119 7.73 -44.46 -42.64
C PHE A 119 6.61 -44.15 -43.68
N ASP A 120 6.90 -44.31 -45.00
CA ASP A 120 6.01 -44.75 -46.13
C ASP A 120 4.63 -44.05 -46.36
N ARG A 121 4.12 -43.78 -47.57
CA ARG A 121 4.35 -44.25 -48.94
C ARG A 121 3.62 -43.30 -49.90
#